data_AF-A0A209A7T0-F1
#
_entry.id   AF-A0A209A7T0-F1
#
_cell.length_a   1.000
_cell.length_b   1.000
_cell.length_c   1.000
_cell.angle_alpha   90.00
_cell.angle_beta   90.00
_cell.angle_gamma   90.00
#
_symmetry.space_group_name_H-M   'P 1'
#
loop_
_entity.id
_entity.type
_entity.pdbx_description
1 polymer ?
#
loop_
_entity_poly.entity_id
_entity_poly.type
_entity_poly.pdbx_seq_one_letter_code
_entity_poly.pdbx_strand_id
1 'polypeptide(L)'
;MQLDGNTVNGSTTALSLNNSGTDGAASGYGVQIITGSSPIVIGTPTAVATTTSGQVSIPLKARYIKTSANSNGGVANSTATFTMTYE
;
A
#
# COMPACT_ATOMS: atom_id res chain seq x y z
N MET A 1 -0.02 -4.78 13.12
CA MET A 1 -0.60 -3.71 12.28
C MET A 1 -1.20 -4.33 11.03
N GLN A 2 -2.41 -3.94 10.65
CA GLN A 2 -3.01 -4.30 9.37
C GLN A 2 -3.14 -3.03 8.52
N LEU A 3 -2.91 -3.14 7.21
CA LEU A 3 -3.14 -2.06 6.25
C LEU A 3 -4.26 -2.50 5.30
N ASP A 4 -5.29 -1.69 5.16
CA ASP A 4 -6.48 -1.96 4.38
C ASP A 4 -6.67 -0.93 3.28
N GLY A 5 -7.20 -1.35 2.14
CA GLY A 5 -7.47 -0.47 0.99
C GLY A 5 -7.85 -1.29 -0.24
N ASN A 6 -8.34 -0.61 -1.28
CA ASN A 6 -8.61 -1.27 -2.56
C ASN A 6 -7.29 -1.67 -3.22
N THR A 7 -7.23 -2.90 -3.73
CA THR A 7 -6.05 -3.40 -4.44
C THR A 7 -6.26 -3.40 -5.94
N VAL A 8 -5.14 -3.36 -6.68
CA VAL A 8 -5.14 -3.65 -8.10
C VAL A 8 -5.57 -5.10 -8.31
N ASN A 9 -6.42 -5.35 -9.32
CA ASN A 9 -6.94 -6.69 -9.61
C ASN A 9 -5.80 -7.71 -9.76
N GLY A 10 -5.89 -8.84 -9.05
CA GLY A 10 -4.86 -9.88 -9.04
C GLY A 10 -3.62 -9.58 -8.18
N SER A 11 -3.59 -8.43 -7.47
CA SER A 11 -2.51 -8.09 -6.54
C SER A 11 -3.00 -8.02 -5.11
N THR A 12 -2.18 -8.53 -4.19
CA THR A 12 -2.38 -8.45 -2.73
C THR A 12 -1.47 -7.42 -2.06
N THR A 13 -0.53 -6.81 -2.79
CA THR A 13 0.47 -5.88 -2.23
C THR A 13 0.47 -4.50 -2.90
N ALA A 14 -0.39 -4.30 -3.89
CA ALA A 14 -0.50 -3.04 -4.62
C ALA A 14 -1.89 -2.45 -4.44
N LEU A 15 -1.94 -1.27 -3.82
CA LEU A 15 -3.14 -0.44 -3.73
C LEU A 15 -3.51 0.09 -5.12
N SER A 16 -4.79 0.09 -5.42
CA SER A 16 -5.33 0.73 -6.62
C SER A 16 -5.24 2.25 -6.48
N LEU A 17 -5.19 2.95 -7.62
CA LEU A 17 -5.31 4.40 -7.64
C LEU A 17 -6.77 4.81 -7.35
N ASN A 18 -6.98 5.87 -6.57
CA ASN A 18 -8.30 6.26 -6.06
C ASN A 18 -9.34 6.51 -7.15
N ASN A 19 -8.91 7.08 -8.29
CA ASN A 19 -9.77 7.39 -9.43
C ASN A 19 -9.43 6.51 -10.65
N SER A 20 -8.96 5.29 -10.42
CA SER A 20 -8.57 4.38 -11.49
C SER A 20 -9.72 4.19 -12.49
N GLY A 21 -9.45 4.44 -13.78
CA GLY A 21 -10.43 4.31 -14.86
C GLY A 21 -11.20 5.59 -15.20
N THR A 22 -10.98 6.69 -14.49
CA THR A 22 -11.52 8.01 -14.86
C THR A 22 -10.54 8.80 -15.72
N ASP A 23 -11.03 9.83 -16.40
CA ASP A 23 -10.17 10.75 -17.15
C ASP A 23 -9.19 11.49 -16.22
N GLY A 24 -7.97 11.74 -16.71
CA GLY A 24 -6.88 12.36 -15.94
C GLY A 24 -6.23 11.50 -14.85
N ALA A 25 -6.73 10.30 -14.56
CA ALA A 25 -6.06 9.34 -13.67
C ALA A 25 -4.99 8.54 -14.41
N ALA A 26 -3.86 8.28 -13.76
CA ALA A 26 -2.85 7.38 -14.31
C ALA A 26 -3.41 5.96 -14.43
N SER A 27 -2.84 5.17 -15.35
CA SER A 27 -3.19 3.75 -15.52
C SER A 27 -1.95 2.88 -15.65
N GLY A 28 -2.09 1.60 -15.30
CA GLY A 28 -0.99 0.62 -15.33
C GLY A 28 0.00 0.74 -14.18
N TYR A 29 -0.36 1.45 -13.10
CA TYR A 29 0.41 1.54 -11.86
C TYR A 29 -0.46 1.22 -10.64
N GLY A 30 0.20 0.80 -9.56
CA GLY A 30 -0.36 0.75 -8.21
C GLY A 30 0.64 1.27 -7.19
N VAL A 31 0.18 1.56 -5.98
CA VAL A 31 1.05 1.99 -4.86
C VAL A 31 1.34 0.80 -3.96
N GLN A 32 2.61 0.50 -3.73
CA GLN A 32 3.07 -0.54 -2.82
C GLN A 32 3.67 0.08 -1.57
N ILE A 33 3.23 -0.40 -0.40
CA ILE A 33 3.81 -0.04 0.90
C ILE A 33 4.78 -1.15 1.33
N ILE A 34 5.93 -0.75 1.87
CA ILE A 34 7.02 -1.62 2.28
C ILE A 34 7.34 -1.34 3.75
N THR A 35 7.54 -2.41 4.51
CA THR A 35 8.11 -2.37 5.86
C THR A 35 9.40 -3.19 5.87
N GLY A 36 10.49 -2.60 6.38
CA GLY A 36 11.83 -3.18 6.23
C GLY A 36 12.20 -3.37 4.76
N SER A 37 12.30 -4.62 4.31
CA SER A 37 12.59 -5.02 2.93
C SER A 37 11.40 -5.65 2.19
N SER A 38 10.28 -5.89 2.87
CA SER A 38 9.16 -6.69 2.35
C SER A 38 7.92 -5.83 2.10
N PRO A 39 7.22 -6.04 0.96
CA PRO A 39 5.90 -5.44 0.76
C PRO A 39 4.92 -5.88 1.85
N ILE A 40 4.05 -4.96 2.27
CA ILE A 40 2.91 -5.30 3.12
C ILE A 40 1.84 -5.99 2.27
N VAL A 41 1.31 -7.09 2.78
CA VAL A 41 0.11 -7.74 2.22
C VAL A 41 -1.11 -7.01 2.74
N ILE A 42 -1.88 -6.39 1.84
CA ILE A 42 -3.07 -5.60 2.17
C ILE A 42 -4.16 -6.52 2.74
N GLY A 43 -4.86 -6.07 3.78
CA GLY A 43 -5.89 -6.84 4.48
C GLY A 43 -5.35 -7.92 5.41
N THR A 44 -4.03 -8.00 5.63
CA THR A 44 -3.41 -9.03 6.48
C THR A 44 -2.63 -8.39 7.64
N PRO A 45 -2.82 -8.86 8.88
CA PRO A 45 -1.99 -8.44 10.00
C PRO A 45 -0.51 -8.72 9.75
N THR A 46 0.31 -7.68 9.94
CA THR A 46 1.77 -7.71 9.86
C THR A 46 2.34 -7.33 11.23
N ALA A 47 3.23 -8.16 11.77
CA ALA A 47 4.01 -7.84 12.97
C ALA A 47 5.04 -6.75 12.61
N VAL A 48 5.02 -5.63 13.34
CA VAL A 48 5.81 -4.43 12.99
C VAL A 48 6.71 -3.93 14.11
N ALA A 49 6.48 -4.38 15.36
CA ALA A 49 7.29 -4.00 16.49
C ALA A 49 7.09 -4.98 17.66
N THR A 50 8.10 -5.05 18.51
CA THR A 50 8.04 -5.62 19.85
C THR A 50 8.66 -4.61 20.79
N THR A 51 7.93 -4.18 21.83
CA THR A 51 8.43 -3.21 22.81
C THR A 51 7.97 -3.57 24.21
N THR A 52 8.79 -3.30 25.21
CA THR A 52 8.43 -3.46 26.63
C THR A 52 8.06 -2.12 27.28
N SER A 53 8.55 -1.00 26.74
CA SER A 53 8.15 0.37 27.09
C SER A 53 8.74 1.37 26.10
N GLY A 54 8.17 2.59 26.04
CA GLY A 54 8.74 3.71 25.28
C GLY A 54 8.20 3.87 23.86
N GLN A 55 8.79 4.82 23.13
CA GLN A 55 8.36 5.18 21.78
C GLN A 55 8.73 4.09 20.77
N VAL A 56 7.76 3.70 19.93
CA VAL A 56 7.96 2.78 18.81
C VAL A 56 7.91 3.55 17.49
N SER A 57 8.94 3.38 16.66
CA SER A 57 8.95 3.90 15.29
C SER A 57 8.77 2.75 14.31
N ILE A 58 7.79 2.87 13.40
CA ILE A 58 7.51 1.88 12.36
C ILE A 58 7.80 2.54 11.01
N PRO A 59 9.00 2.35 10.44
CA PRO A 59 9.38 3.00 9.20
C PRO A 59 8.66 2.35 8.02
N LEU A 60 7.76 3.10 7.38
CA LEU A 60 7.07 2.70 6.16
C LEU A 60 7.65 3.45 4.97
N LYS A 61 7.78 2.75 3.84
CA LYS A 61 8.13 3.34 2.54
C LYS A 61 7.01 3.08 1.55
N ALA A 62 6.77 4.02 0.65
CA ALA A 62 5.84 3.86 -0.45
C ALA A 62 6.58 3.95 -1.79
N ARG A 63 6.16 3.15 -2.78
CA ARG A 63 6.63 3.26 -4.16
C ARG A 63 5.52 2.94 -5.14
N TYR A 64 5.60 3.51 -6.34
CA TYR A 64 4.80 3.05 -7.48
C TYR A 64 5.38 1.74 -8.03
N ILE A 65 4.50 0.82 -8.42
CA ILE A 65 4.86 -0.38 -9.17
C ILE A 65 4.02 -0.46 -10.44
N LYS A 66 4.62 -0.97 -11.52
CA LYS A 66 3.92 -1.19 -12.78
C LYS A 66 3.06 -2.45 -12.66
N THR A 67 1.79 -2.35 -13.07
CA THR A 67 0.78 -3.42 -12.93
C THR A 67 0.19 -3.88 -14.25
N SER A 68 0.49 -3.17 -15.35
CA SER A 68 0.10 -3.51 -16.71
C SER A 68 1.21 -3.14 -17.67
N ALA A 69 1.33 -3.84 -18.81
CA ALA A 69 2.24 -3.45 -19.88
C ALA A 69 1.87 -2.07 -20.44
N ASN A 70 0.57 -1.82 -20.59
CA ASN A 70 0.00 -0.56 -21.03
C ASN A 70 -0.16 0.37 -19.83
N SER A 71 0.52 1.52 -19.88
CA SER A 71 0.49 2.53 -18.82
C SER A 71 0.33 3.92 -19.42
N ASN A 72 -0.53 4.72 -18.83
CA ASN A 72 -0.72 6.13 -19.20
C ASN A 72 -0.46 7.06 -18.02
N GLY A 73 0.01 8.27 -18.33
CA GLY A 73 0.24 9.32 -17.34
C GLY A 73 -1.05 9.94 -16.80
N GLY A 74 -0.98 10.48 -15.60
CA GLY A 74 -2.11 11.12 -14.92
C GLY A 74 -1.89 11.20 -13.41
N VAL A 75 -2.93 11.54 -12.65
CA VAL A 75 -2.89 11.58 -11.19
C VAL A 75 -2.83 10.15 -10.63
N ALA A 76 -1.87 9.90 -9.73
CA ALA A 76 -1.59 8.58 -9.16
C ALA A 76 -1.66 8.58 -7.62
N ASN A 77 -2.82 8.99 -7.08
CA ASN A 77 -3.07 8.98 -5.65
C ASN A 77 -3.69 7.63 -5.22
N SER A 78 -3.31 7.12 -4.05
CA SER A 78 -3.93 5.96 -3.42
C SER A 78 -4.21 6.26 -1.95
N THR A 79 -5.27 5.66 -1.42
CA THR A 79 -5.65 5.74 -0.01
C THR A 79 -5.58 4.35 0.62
N ALA A 80 -5.08 4.30 1.85
CA ALA A 80 -5.14 3.13 2.70
C ALA A 80 -5.36 3.54 4.16
N THR A 81 -5.95 2.63 4.93
CA THR A 81 -6.19 2.77 6.36
C THR A 81 -5.30 1.79 7.10
N PHE A 82 -4.60 2.24 8.15
CA PHE A 82 -3.87 1.33 9.02
C PHE A 82 -4.64 1.11 10.33
N THR A 83 -4.65 -0.13 10.79
CA THR A 83 -5.19 -0.54 12.09
C THR A 83 -4.05 -1.11 12.93
N MET A 84 -3.84 -0.54 14.12
CA MET A 84 -2.87 -1.05 15.07
C MET A 84 -3.56 -1.93 16.11
N THR A 85 -3.05 -3.14 16.28
CA THR A 85 -3.47 -4.07 17.33
C THR A 85 -2.28 -4.28 18.26
N TYR A 86 -2.55 -4.29 19.56
CA TYR A 86 -1.59 -4.55 20.62
C TYR A 86 -1.99 -5.85 21.30
N GLU A 87 -1.01 -6.72 21.53
CA GLU A 87 -1.17 -8.03 22.17
C GLU A 87 -0.26 -8.14 23.39
#